data_AF-A0A397TYD3-F1
#
_entry.id   AF-A0A397TYD3-F1
#
_cell.length_a   1.000
_cell.length_b   1.000
_cell.length_c   1.000
_cell.angle_alpha   90.00
_cell.angle_beta   90.00
_cell.angle_gamma   90.00
#
_symmetry.space_group_name_H-M   'P 1'
#
loop_
_entity.id
_entity.type
_entity.pdbx_description
1 polymer ?
#
loop_
_entity_poly.entity_id
_entity_poly.type
_entity_poly.pdbx_seq_one_letter_code
_entity_poly.pdbx_strand_id
1 'polypeptide(L)'
;MDEIGRGTAILDGIAISFATLYQLHYINRCRTLFATHFHELPNLMVNFENAACYCTDIQENEDGSFYYLHRIKEGVNRNSAALKAAQLAGVPPSVLLIAKNTLKYLQEHSKPINLDSYFQSEIEKSIHNELTEV
;
A
#
# COMPACT_ATOMS: atom_id res chain seq x y z
N MET A 1 -8.00 -11.15 -1.78
CA MET A 1 -7.99 -10.33 -0.55
C MET A 1 -8.14 -8.89 -0.93
N ASP A 2 -8.98 -8.14 -0.23
CA ASP A 2 -9.28 -6.75 -0.54
C ASP A 2 -9.16 -5.90 0.72
N GLU A 3 -8.13 -5.05 0.75
CA GLU A 3 -7.89 -4.02 1.77
C GLU A 3 -7.92 -4.52 3.23
N ILE A 4 -7.38 -5.71 3.47
CA ILE A 4 -7.18 -6.24 4.82
C ILE A 4 -6.26 -5.32 5.65
N GLY A 5 -6.43 -5.28 6.97
CA GLY A 5 -5.57 -4.49 7.86
C GLY A 5 -5.99 -3.03 8.08
N ARG A 6 -7.22 -2.64 7.73
CA ARG A 6 -7.78 -1.28 7.94
C ARG A 6 -8.13 -0.91 9.39
N GLY A 7 -7.41 -1.48 10.36
CA GLY A 7 -7.60 -1.21 11.77
C GLY A 7 -7.13 0.19 12.19
N THR A 8 -7.07 0.41 13.51
CA THR A 8 -6.80 1.72 14.11
C THR A 8 -5.33 2.16 13.96
N ALA A 9 -4.37 1.25 14.11
CA ALA A 9 -2.95 1.55 13.99
C ALA A 9 -2.41 1.08 12.64
N ILE A 10 -1.72 1.98 11.93
CA ILE A 10 -1.18 1.72 10.59
C ILE A 10 -0.16 0.56 10.62
N LEU A 11 0.72 0.53 11.63
CA LEU A 11 1.74 -0.51 11.74
C LEU A 11 1.12 -1.90 11.96
N ASP A 12 0.10 -2.01 12.80
CA ASP A 12 -0.65 -3.25 13.01
C ASP A 12 -1.31 -3.70 11.70
N GLY A 13 -1.87 -2.74 10.95
CA GLY A 13 -2.47 -3.00 9.63
C GLY A 13 -1.49 -3.55 8.61
N ILE A 14 -0.29 -2.96 8.53
CA ILE A 14 0.79 -3.44 7.66
C ILE A 14 1.25 -4.83 8.09
N ALA A 15 1.46 -5.05 9.40
CA ALA A 15 1.92 -6.33 9.93
C ALA A 15 0.92 -7.47 9.64
N ILE A 16 -0.37 -7.26 9.90
CA ILE A 16 -1.43 -8.24 9.61
C ILE A 16 -1.53 -8.51 8.11
N SER A 17 -1.44 -7.46 7.27
CA SER A 17 -1.48 -7.60 5.82
C SER A 17 -0.30 -8.43 5.30
N PHE A 18 0.90 -8.17 5.81
CA PHE A 18 2.10 -8.92 5.47
C PHE A 18 1.99 -10.38 5.88
N ALA A 19 1.63 -10.67 7.13
CA ALA A 19 1.48 -12.05 7.61
C ALA A 19 0.42 -12.82 6.80
N THR A 20 -0.69 -12.16 6.46
CA THR A 20 -1.74 -12.74 5.61
C THR A 20 -1.22 -13.06 4.21
N LEU A 21 -0.51 -12.12 3.59
CA LEU A 21 0.07 -12.32 2.26
C LEU A 21 1.14 -13.42 2.28
N TYR A 22 1.99 -13.46 3.31
CA TYR A 22 2.98 -14.51 3.52
C TYR A 22 2.34 -15.90 3.58
N GLN A 23 1.31 -16.06 4.42
CA GLN A 23 0.55 -17.30 4.56
C GLN A 23 -0.05 -17.76 3.23
N LEU A 24 -0.69 -16.84 2.51
CA LEU A 24 -1.28 -17.12 1.19
C LEU A 24 -0.22 -17.56 0.17
N HIS A 25 0.95 -16.92 0.22
CA HIS A 25 2.04 -17.14 -0.73
C HIS A 25 2.80 -18.44 -0.46
N TYR A 26 3.35 -18.62 0.74
CA TYR A 26 4.26 -19.72 1.04
C TYR A 26 3.56 -20.99 1.52
N ILE A 27 2.45 -20.87 2.24
CA ILE A 27 1.76 -21.99 2.88
C ILE A 27 0.57 -22.46 2.05
N ASN A 28 -0.42 -21.59 1.80
CA ASN A 28 -1.60 -21.97 1.02
C ASN A 28 -1.27 -22.18 -0.46
N ARG A 29 -0.28 -21.44 -0.98
CA ARG A 29 0.19 -21.48 -2.38
C ARG A 29 -0.95 -21.37 -3.39
N CYS A 30 -1.99 -20.59 -3.06
CA CYS A 30 -3.13 -20.38 -3.92
C CYS A 30 -2.93 -19.17 -4.83
N ARG A 31 -3.57 -19.18 -6.01
CA ARG A 31 -3.60 -18.01 -6.88
C ARG A 31 -4.27 -16.86 -6.14
N THR A 32 -3.53 -15.77 -5.94
CA THR A 32 -3.94 -14.66 -5.07
C THR A 32 -3.96 -13.35 -5.85
N LEU A 33 -5.09 -12.64 -5.76
CA LEU A 33 -5.15 -11.19 -6.01
C LEU A 33 -5.27 -10.50 -4.65
N PHE A 34 -4.36 -9.57 -4.39
CA PHE A 34 -4.26 -8.87 -3.11
C PHE A 34 -4.29 -7.36 -3.36
N ALA A 35 -5.48 -6.76 -3.23
CA ALA A 35 -5.64 -5.32 -3.32
C ALA A 35 -5.31 -4.67 -1.97
N THR A 36 -4.50 -3.63 -1.98
CA THR A 36 -4.06 -2.92 -0.76
C THR A 36 -3.86 -1.43 -1.03
N HIS A 37 -3.99 -0.65 0.05
CA HIS A 37 -3.66 0.77 0.08
C HIS A 37 -2.32 1.06 0.80
N PHE A 38 -1.66 0.02 1.32
CA PHE A 38 -0.35 0.15 1.99
C PHE A 38 0.77 0.21 0.95
N HIS A 39 1.42 1.36 0.81
CA HIS A 39 2.54 1.58 -0.11
C HIS A 39 3.86 0.94 0.37
N GLU A 40 3.89 0.53 1.64
CA GLU A 40 5.01 -0.13 2.30
C GLU A 40 5.07 -1.63 1.98
N LEU A 41 3.91 -2.27 1.77
CA LEU A 41 3.82 -3.72 1.57
C LEU A 41 4.66 -4.22 0.38
N PRO A 42 4.72 -3.53 -0.78
CA PRO A 42 5.62 -3.90 -1.88
C PRO A 42 7.11 -3.99 -1.49
N ASN A 43 7.57 -3.17 -0.55
CA ASN A 43 8.97 -3.22 -0.09
C ASN A 43 9.24 -4.44 0.80
N LEU A 44 8.21 -4.97 1.46
CA LEU A 44 8.31 -6.15 2.33
C LEU A 44 8.33 -7.46 1.55
N MET A 45 7.85 -7.46 0.30
CA MET A 45 7.69 -8.66 -0.52
C MET A 45 8.78 -8.83 -1.58
N VAL A 46 9.93 -8.15 -1.43
CA VAL A 46 11.05 -8.18 -2.40
C VAL A 46 11.52 -9.61 -2.70
N ASN A 47 11.42 -10.52 -1.73
CA ASN A 47 11.86 -11.92 -1.83
C ASN A 47 10.73 -12.91 -2.17
N PHE A 48 9.52 -12.44 -2.46
CA PHE A 48 8.39 -13.32 -2.79
C PHE A 48 8.50 -13.78 -4.25
N GLU A 49 8.94 -15.02 -4.45
CA GLU A 49 9.09 -15.61 -5.77
C GLU A 49 7.74 -15.77 -6.48
N ASN A 50 7.64 -15.42 -7.76
CA ASN A 50 6.37 -15.47 -8.52
C ASN A 50 5.28 -14.50 -8.00
N ALA A 51 5.66 -13.47 -7.25
CA ALA A 51 4.78 -12.33 -6.96
C ALA A 51 5.16 -11.13 -7.84
N ALA A 52 4.16 -10.36 -8.25
CA ALA A 52 4.35 -9.14 -9.02
C ALA A 52 3.37 -8.07 -8.56
N CYS A 53 3.84 -6.83 -8.51
CA CYS A 53 3.03 -5.67 -8.14
C CYS A 53 2.41 -5.05 -9.38
N TYR A 54 1.14 -4.70 -9.27
CA TYR A 54 0.42 -3.98 -10.29
C TYR A 54 -0.40 -2.85 -9.67
N CYS A 55 -0.63 -1.80 -10.45
CA CYS A 55 -1.42 -0.66 -10.02
C CYS A 55 -2.28 -0.11 -11.16
N THR A 56 -3.29 0.67 -10.79
CA THR A 56 -3.98 1.59 -11.70
C THR A 56 -3.34 2.97 -11.59
N ASP A 57 -3.67 3.84 -12.53
CA ASP A 57 -3.10 5.19 -12.55
C ASP A 57 -4.18 6.24 -12.81
N ILE A 58 -3.81 7.52 -12.69
CA ILE A 58 -4.68 8.64 -12.98
C ILE A 58 -3.98 9.49 -14.02
N GLN A 59 -4.73 9.86 -15.06
CA GLN A 59 -4.25 10.83 -16.03
C GLN A 59 -4.82 12.20 -15.71
N GLU A 60 -3.93 13.19 -15.62
CA GLU A 60 -4.27 14.61 -15.48
C GLU A 60 -4.14 15.30 -16.83
N ASN A 61 -5.06 16.21 -17.12
CA ASN A 61 -5.05 17.08 -18.27
C ASN A 61 -4.43 18.45 -17.88
N GLU A 62 -4.01 19.23 -18.88
CA GLU A 62 -3.38 20.54 -18.66
C GLU A 62 -4.29 21.55 -17.95
N ASP A 63 -5.60 21.40 -18.08
CA ASP A 63 -6.62 22.25 -17.44
C ASP A 63 -6.89 21.87 -15.97
N GLY A 64 -6.20 20.85 -15.45
CA GLY A 64 -6.36 20.35 -14.09
C GLY A 64 -7.52 19.36 -13.91
N SER A 65 -8.25 19.03 -14.98
CA SER A 65 -9.18 17.89 -14.96
C SER A 65 -8.41 16.56 -14.97
N PHE A 66 -9.03 15.48 -14.49
CA PHE A 66 -8.38 14.17 -14.44
C PHE A 66 -9.39 13.04 -14.60
N TYR A 67 -8.88 11.86 -14.94
CA TYR A 67 -9.68 10.62 -15.00
C TYR A 67 -8.87 9.41 -14.52
N TYR A 68 -9.57 8.42 -13.97
CA TYR A 68 -8.96 7.15 -13.58
C TYR A 68 -8.67 6.30 -14.81
N LEU A 69 -7.43 5.85 -14.94
CA LEU A 69 -7.08 4.83 -15.91
C LEU A 69 -7.59 3.49 -15.36
N HIS A 70 -8.66 2.96 -15.94
CA HIS A 70 -9.19 1.62 -15.66
C HIS A 70 -8.34 0.51 -16.28
N ARG A 71 -7.01 0.70 -16.31
CA ARG A 71 -6.03 -0.22 -16.86
C ARG A 71 -5.00 -0.53 -15.79
N ILE A 72 -4.75 -1.82 -15.62
CA ILE A 72 -3.70 -2.33 -14.74
C ILE A 72 -2.36 -2.20 -15.46
N LYS A 73 -1.36 -1.61 -14.80
CA LYS A 73 0.04 -1.55 -15.24
C LYS A 73 0.94 -2.20 -14.21
N GLU A 74 2.06 -2.75 -14.66
CA GLU A 74 3.09 -3.28 -13.76
C GLU A 74 3.73 -2.17 -12.93
N GLY A 75 4.05 -2.48 -11.67
CA GLY A 75 4.66 -1.56 -10.72
C GLY A 75 3.71 -1.10 -9.61
N VAL A 76 4.18 -0.14 -8.81
CA VAL A 76 3.48 0.41 -7.65
C VAL A 76 3.21 1.89 -7.87
N ASN A 77 1.96 2.31 -7.71
CA ASN A 77 1.62 3.73 -7.67
C ASN A 77 1.78 4.24 -6.23
N ARG A 78 2.70 5.20 -6.02
CA ARG A 78 2.93 5.85 -4.72
C ARG A 78 2.18 7.18 -4.55
N ASN A 79 1.46 7.61 -5.58
CA ASN A 79 0.69 8.84 -5.54
C ASN A 79 -0.72 8.53 -5.01
N SER A 80 -1.04 9.07 -3.82
CA SER A 80 -2.39 8.94 -3.27
C SER A 80 -3.38 9.79 -4.05
N ALA A 81 -4.49 9.16 -4.44
CA ALA A 81 -5.60 9.80 -5.13
C ALA A 81 -6.70 10.31 -4.18
N ALA A 82 -6.48 10.30 -2.86
CA ALA A 82 -7.54 10.58 -1.89
C ALA A 82 -8.17 11.98 -2.04
N LEU A 83 -7.36 13.02 -2.23
CA LEU A 83 -7.87 14.39 -2.44
C LEU A 83 -8.63 14.53 -3.76
N LYS A 84 -8.19 13.82 -4.80
CA LYS A 84 -8.88 13.74 -6.10
C LYS A 84 -10.24 13.05 -5.97
N ALA A 85 -10.29 11.93 -5.27
CA ALA A 85 -11.54 11.24 -4.98
C ALA A 85 -12.51 12.15 -4.19
N ALA A 86 -12.01 12.89 -3.20
CA ALA A 86 -12.81 13.88 -2.47
C ALA A 86 -13.33 15.01 -3.36
N GLN A 87 -12.52 15.51 -4.30
CA GLN A 87 -12.96 16.49 -5.29
C GLN A 87 -14.10 15.96 -6.15
N LEU A 88 -13.99 14.72 -6.65
CA LEU A 88 -15.06 14.07 -7.42
C LEU A 88 -16.32 13.81 -6.59
N ALA A 89 -16.17 13.56 -5.29
CA ALA A 89 -17.28 13.43 -4.36
C ALA A 89 -17.99 14.77 -4.05
N GLY A 90 -17.50 15.89 -4.60
CA GLY A 90 -18.10 17.21 -4.43
C GLY A 90 -17.70 17.90 -3.12
N VAL A 91 -16.59 17.50 -2.50
CA VAL A 91 -16.07 18.20 -1.31
C VAL A 91 -15.74 19.65 -1.67
N PRO A 92 -16.17 20.66 -0.88
CA PRO A 92 -15.97 22.06 -1.22
C PRO A 92 -14.50 22.44 -1.42
N PRO A 93 -14.17 23.35 -2.36
CA PRO A 93 -12.79 23.76 -2.63
C PRO A 93 -12.05 24.29 -1.41
N SER A 94 -12.73 24.99 -0.50
CA SER A 94 -12.16 25.49 0.75
C SER A 94 -11.70 24.36 1.68
N VAL A 95 -12.47 23.26 1.75
CA VAL A 95 -12.13 22.07 2.55
C VAL A 95 -10.95 21.32 1.92
N LEU A 96 -10.95 21.16 0.60
CA LEU A 96 -9.83 20.54 -0.13
C LEU A 96 -8.53 21.33 0.03
N LEU A 97 -8.61 22.66 0.05
CA LEU A 97 -7.45 23.52 0.28
C LEU A 97 -6.86 23.30 1.67
N ILE A 98 -7.71 23.23 2.70
CA ILE A 98 -7.28 22.91 4.07
C ILE A 98 -6.61 21.54 4.09
N ALA A 99 -7.26 20.51 3.52
CA ALA A 99 -6.73 19.16 3.48
C ALA A 99 -5.38 19.06 2.75
N LYS A 100 -5.21 19.78 1.64
CA LYS A 100 -3.94 19.87 0.89
C LYS A 100 -2.83 20.50 1.73
N ASN A 101 -3.12 21.59 2.43
CA ASN A 101 -2.15 22.27 3.30
C ASN A 101 -1.78 21.40 4.50
N THR A 102 -2.76 20.75 5.13
CA THR A 102 -2.53 19.81 6.24
C THR A 102 -1.70 18.62 5.78
N LEU A 103 -2.01 18.02 4.63
CA LEU A 103 -1.23 16.91 4.09
C LEU A 103 0.23 17.31 3.87
N LYS A 104 0.47 18.49 3.27
CA LYS A 104 1.83 19.02 3.06
C LYS A 104 2.58 19.15 4.39
N TYR A 105 1.94 19.76 5.39
CA TYR A 105 2.53 19.89 6.73
C TYR A 105 2.87 18.53 7.35
N LEU A 106 1.94 17.57 7.29
CA LEU A 106 2.16 16.23 7.82
C LEU A 106 3.31 15.52 7.11
N GLN A 107 3.42 15.63 5.79
CA GLN A 107 4.52 15.02 5.02
C GLN A 107 5.89 15.59 5.39
N GLU A 108 5.99 16.90 5.59
CA GLU A 108 7.22 17.58 5.99
C GLU A 108 7.67 17.20 7.42
N HIS A 109 6.72 16.81 8.29
CA HIS A 109 6.98 16.52 9.71
C HIS A 109 6.87 15.02 10.06
N SER A 110 6.46 14.18 9.12
CA SER A 110 6.44 12.74 9.27
C SER A 110 7.83 12.16 9.01
N LYS A 111 8.31 11.27 9.90
CA LYS A 111 9.45 10.42 9.57
C LYS A 111 8.97 9.34 8.60
N PRO A 112 9.65 9.11 7.46
CA PRO A 112 9.34 7.99 6.60
C PRO A 112 9.53 6.70 7.40
N ILE A 113 8.57 5.79 7.29
CA ILE A 113 8.66 4.45 7.88
C ILE A 113 9.71 3.68 7.05
N ASN A 114 10.94 3.58 7.56
CA ASN A 114 12.00 2.80 6.93
C ASN A 114 11.91 1.34 7.42
N LEU A 115 11.16 0.53 6.68
CA LEU A 115 11.02 -0.91 6.95
C LEU A 115 12.16 -1.75 6.38
N ASP A 116 13.00 -1.20 5.49
CA ASP A 116 14.10 -1.93 4.85
C ASP A 116 15.11 -2.44 5.88
N SER A 117 15.36 -1.64 6.93
CA SER A 117 16.24 -2.03 8.04
C SER A 117 15.66 -3.06 9.00
N TYR A 118 14.33 -3.25 9.03
CA TYR A 118 13.65 -4.12 9.99
C TYR A 118 13.48 -5.56 9.47
N PHE A 119 13.32 -5.74 8.15
CA PHE A 119 13.01 -7.04 7.57
C PHE A 119 14.22 -7.83 7.05
N GLN A 120 15.37 -7.18 6.77
CA GLN A 120 16.51 -7.84 6.13
C GLN A 120 17.36 -8.76 7.05
N SER A 121 17.16 -8.82 8.38
CA SER A 121 18.08 -9.58 9.26
C SER A 121 17.47 -10.69 10.13
N GLU A 122 16.24 -10.58 10.64
CA GLU A 122 15.76 -11.47 11.70
C GLU A 122 14.43 -12.21 11.41
N ILE A 123 13.52 -11.61 10.64
CA ILE A 123 12.14 -12.14 10.50
C ILE A 123 12.05 -13.33 9.53
N GLU A 124 12.68 -13.29 8.36
CA GLU A 124 12.60 -14.40 7.39
C GLU A 124 13.14 -15.73 7.96
N LYS A 125 14.20 -15.66 8.78
CA LYS A 125 14.77 -16.84 9.46
C LYS A 125 13.88 -17.36 10.58
N SER A 126 13.23 -16.47 11.34
CA SER A 126 12.33 -16.86 12.43
C SER A 126 11.01 -17.43 11.90
N ILE A 127 10.41 -16.80 10.89
CA ILE A 127 9.12 -17.23 10.30
C ILE A 127 9.27 -18.55 9.53
N HIS A 128 10.37 -18.74 8.78
CA HIS A 128 10.55 -20.00 8.04
C HIS A 128 10.73 -21.19 8.98
N ASN A 129 11.44 -21.03 10.09
CA ASN A 129 11.65 -22.09 11.07
C ASN A 129 10.35 -22.47 11.82
N GLU A 130 9.54 -21.50 12.26
CA GLU A 130 8.30 -21.78 13.01
C GLU A 130 7.22 -22.47 12.15
N LEU A 131 7.18 -22.23 10.85
CA LEU A 131 6.16 -22.81 9.96
C LEU A 131 6.54 -24.17 9.36
N THR A 132 7.81 -24.60 9.45
CA THR A 132 8.24 -25.96 9.09
C THR A 132 8.05 -27.00 10.21
N GLU A 133 7.74 -26.58 11.43
CA GLU A 133 7.55 -27.46 12.59
C GLU A 133 6.08 -27.87 12.86
N VAL A 134 5.13 -27.49 11.99
CA VAL A 134 3.71 -27.86 12.06
C VAL A 134 3.32 -28.71 10.85
#